data_AF-A0A1F6RX47-F1
#
_entry.id   AF-A0A1F6RX47-F1
#
_cell.length_a   1.000
_cell.length_b   1.000
_cell.length_c   1.000
_cell.angle_alpha   90.00
_cell.angle_beta   90.00
_cell.angle_gamma   90.00
#
_symmetry.space_group_name_H-M   'P 1'
#
loop_
_entity.id
_entity.type
_entity.pdbx_description
1 polymer ?
#
loop_
_entity_poly.entity_id
_entity_poly.type
_entity_poly.pdbx_seq_one_letter_code
_entity_poly.pdbx_strand_id
1 'polypeptide(L)'
;MKTKTKNKGFTPAPKINLARGLNEKYNFLVRGFTLVELLVVIAIIGILAGVVLVSVTSYRDKAKANAALQAGKSVMPYVADCGVRGLALIFPAGSTAGGGNICSNSGVYWPALNTSSTSGCWYKQIGSANPDWTYFEILCPGNIAIQCAGTGQWGGNSQSGNCILTSVTYTSPTW
;
A
#
# COMPACT_ATOMS: atom_id res chain seq x y z
N MET A 1 80.99 4.18 56.01
CA MET A 1 81.08 3.06 56.97
C MET A 1 79.93 2.09 56.68
N LYS A 2 80.26 0.80 56.48
CA LYS A 2 79.47 -0.46 56.56
C LYS A 2 77.93 -0.36 56.76
N THR A 3 77.03 -1.18 56.18
CA THR A 3 77.14 -2.55 55.63
C THR A 3 75.83 -2.98 54.95
N LYS A 4 75.94 -3.94 54.02
CA LYS A 4 74.86 -4.79 53.45
C LYS A 4 73.96 -5.43 54.52
N THR A 5 72.69 -5.67 54.16
CA THR A 5 72.05 -6.99 54.35
C THR A 5 71.17 -7.35 53.16
N LYS A 6 71.43 -8.56 52.65
CA LYS A 6 70.84 -9.20 51.49
C LYS A 6 69.77 -10.15 52.02
N ASN A 7 68.49 -9.91 51.78
CA ASN A 7 67.46 -10.92 52.02
C ASN A 7 67.12 -11.62 50.70
N LYS A 8 67.39 -12.93 50.69
CA LYS A 8 67.08 -13.88 49.63
C LYS A 8 65.81 -14.62 50.00
N GLY A 9 64.95 -14.89 49.01
CA GLY A 9 63.71 -15.67 49.10
C GLY A 9 62.50 -14.73 49.05
N PHE A 10 61.49 -14.94 48.20
CA PHE A 10 60.86 -16.22 47.91
C PHE A 10 60.55 -16.41 46.42
N THR A 11 60.75 -17.65 45.97
CA THR A 11 60.48 -18.25 44.64
C THR A 11 61.32 -17.77 43.45
N PRO A 12 62.04 -18.68 42.75
CA PRO A 12 62.54 -18.38 41.42
C PRO A 12 61.35 -18.16 40.49
N ALA A 13 61.26 -17.00 39.86
CA ALA A 13 60.34 -16.80 38.75
C ALA A 13 60.72 -17.81 37.64
N PRO A 14 59.82 -18.69 37.20
CA PRO A 14 60.09 -19.48 36.02
C PRO A 14 60.24 -18.51 34.84
N LYS A 15 61.41 -18.51 34.19
CA LYS A 15 61.57 -17.86 32.88
C LYS A 15 60.83 -18.70 31.86
N ILE A 16 59.50 -18.57 31.82
CA ILE A 16 58.75 -19.15 30.73
C ILE A 16 58.96 -18.24 29.53
N ASN A 17 59.80 -18.69 28.59
CA ASN A 17 59.79 -18.16 27.24
C ASN A 17 58.48 -18.61 26.57
N LEU A 18 57.36 -17.96 26.91
CA LEU A 18 56.03 -18.20 26.34
C LEU A 18 55.83 -17.51 24.98
N ALA A 19 56.93 -17.17 24.29
CA ALA A 19 56.91 -16.73 22.90
C ALA A 19 56.74 -17.89 21.90
N ARG A 20 56.03 -18.97 22.29
CA ARG A 20 55.72 -20.10 21.39
C ARG A 20 54.36 -20.69 21.76
N GLY A 21 53.36 -20.46 20.92
CA GLY A 21 52.26 -21.40 20.78
C GLY A 21 50.84 -20.95 21.13
N LEU A 22 50.53 -19.65 21.14
CA LEU A 22 49.15 -19.18 21.01
C LEU A 22 48.91 -18.52 19.65
N ASN A 23 49.45 -19.15 18.61
CA ASN A 23 48.83 -19.07 17.29
C ASN A 23 47.98 -20.34 17.15
N GLU A 24 46.93 -20.31 16.32
CA GLU A 24 46.23 -21.50 15.81
C GLU A 24 45.11 -22.19 16.62
N LYS A 25 44.20 -21.48 17.32
CA LYS A 25 42.96 -22.18 17.77
C LYS A 25 41.61 -21.56 17.47
N TYR A 26 41.55 -20.50 16.65
CA TYR A 26 40.28 -19.99 16.10
C TYR A 26 40.36 -19.53 14.63
N ASN A 27 41.22 -20.14 13.80
CA ASN A 27 41.11 -20.01 12.33
C ASN A 27 39.97 -20.87 11.75
N PHE A 28 38.83 -20.97 12.47
CA PHE A 28 37.59 -21.50 11.91
C PHE A 28 36.73 -20.39 11.27
N LEU A 29 37.04 -19.11 11.50
CA LEU A 29 36.04 -18.06 11.38
C LEU A 29 36.15 -17.14 10.14
N VAL A 30 37.06 -17.42 9.21
CA VAL A 30 37.04 -16.83 7.86
C VAL A 30 37.07 -17.96 6.83
N ARG A 31 36.08 -18.85 6.89
CA ARG A 31 35.74 -19.71 5.75
C ARG A 31 35.05 -18.81 4.73
N GLY A 32 35.74 -18.49 3.64
CA GLY A 32 35.16 -17.78 2.51
C GLY A 32 33.99 -18.57 1.93
N PHE A 33 32.93 -17.85 1.54
CA PHE A 33 31.80 -18.42 0.80
C PHE A 33 32.35 -19.04 -0.49
N THR A 34 32.03 -20.30 -0.76
CA THR A 34 32.49 -20.92 -2.01
C THR A 34 31.71 -20.30 -3.19
N LEU A 35 32.36 -20.20 -4.36
CA LEU A 35 31.70 -19.71 -5.57
C LEU A 35 30.45 -20.53 -5.93
N VAL A 36 30.49 -21.83 -5.64
CA VAL A 36 29.37 -22.76 -5.88
C VAL A 36 28.21 -22.48 -4.93
N GLU A 37 28.48 -22.22 -3.66
CA GLU A 37 27.45 -21.82 -2.69
C GLU A 37 26.77 -20.51 -3.09
N LEU A 38 27.53 -19.53 -3.60
CA LEU A 38 26.93 -18.27 -4.05
C LEU A 38 26.10 -18.47 -5.32
N LEU A 39 26.58 -19.32 -6.25
CA LEU A 39 25.91 -19.60 -7.52
C LEU A 39 24.56 -20.32 -7.32
N VAL A 40 24.50 -21.31 -6.42
CA VAL A 40 23.23 -22.00 -6.14
C VAL A 40 22.22 -21.09 -5.43
N VAL A 41 22.68 -20.17 -4.58
CA VAL A 41 21.80 -19.22 -3.88
C VAL A 41 21.14 -18.25 -4.84
N ILE A 42 21.89 -17.64 -5.76
CA ILE A 42 21.31 -16.74 -6.77
C ILE A 42 20.40 -17.51 -7.73
N ALA A 43 20.68 -18.79 -8.00
CA ALA A 43 19.81 -19.64 -8.82
C ALA A 43 18.45 -19.87 -8.13
N ILE A 44 18.44 -20.19 -6.84
CA ILE A 44 17.19 -20.38 -6.09
C ILE A 44 16.44 -19.05 -5.92
N ILE A 45 17.13 -17.95 -5.58
CA ILE A 45 16.50 -16.62 -5.47
C ILE A 45 15.89 -16.19 -6.81
N GLY A 46 16.54 -16.49 -7.94
CA GLY A 46 16.02 -16.18 -9.27
C GLY A 46 14.69 -16.89 -9.58
N ILE A 47 14.57 -18.17 -9.24
CA ILE A 47 13.34 -18.95 -9.42
C ILE A 47 12.23 -18.40 -8.51
N LEU A 48 12.52 -18.18 -7.23
CA LEU A 48 11.53 -17.64 -6.27
C LEU A 48 11.08 -16.23 -6.66
N ALA A 49 11.99 -15.36 -7.09
CA ALA A 49 11.68 -14.01 -7.53
C ALA A 49 10.77 -14.00 -8.78
N GLY A 50 10.99 -14.91 -9.72
CA GLY A 50 10.15 -15.05 -10.92
C GLY A 50 8.68 -15.33 -10.60
N VAL A 51 8.41 -16.28 -9.69
CA VAL A 51 7.04 -16.63 -9.28
C VAL A 51 6.38 -15.47 -8.52
N VAL A 52 7.11 -14.82 -7.62
CA VAL A 52 6.60 -13.72 -6.81
C VAL A 52 6.20 -12.52 -7.68
N LEU A 53 7.01 -12.18 -8.69
CA LEU A 53 6.77 -11.01 -9.54
C LEU A 53 5.42 -11.06 -10.27
N VAL A 54 5.02 -12.23 -10.78
CA VAL A 54 3.72 -12.40 -11.45
C VAL A 54 2.56 -12.18 -10.47
N SER A 55 2.71 -12.60 -9.21
CA SER A 55 1.65 -12.46 -8.21
C SER A 55 1.49 -11.02 -7.69
N VAL A 56 2.60 -10.26 -7.57
CA VAL A 56 2.61 -8.93 -6.93
C VAL A 56 1.84 -7.88 -7.74
N THR A 57 1.80 -7.98 -9.07
CA THR A 57 1.02 -7.05 -9.92
C THR A 57 -0.46 -7.09 -9.57
N SER A 58 -1.07 -8.27 -9.49
CA SER A 58 -2.47 -8.45 -9.12
C SER A 58 -2.77 -7.98 -7.70
N TYR A 59 -1.85 -8.20 -6.75
CA TYR A 59 -2.00 -7.69 -5.38
C TYR A 59 -1.97 -6.16 -5.32
N ARG A 60 -1.11 -5.51 -6.13
CA ARG A 60 -1.04 -4.05 -6.22
C ARG A 60 -2.33 -3.46 -6.79
N ASP A 61 -2.89 -4.07 -7.83
CA ASP A 61 -4.14 -3.59 -8.42
C ASP A 61 -5.32 -3.75 -7.46
N LYS A 62 -5.37 -4.85 -6.71
CA LYS A 62 -6.36 -5.04 -5.63
C LYS A 62 -6.18 -4.03 -4.50
N ALA A 63 -4.95 -3.71 -4.11
CA ALA A 63 -4.68 -2.69 -3.10
C ALA A 63 -5.13 -1.30 -3.56
N LYS A 64 -4.90 -0.95 -4.83
CA LYS A 64 -5.36 0.31 -5.42
C LYS A 64 -6.89 0.41 -5.46
N ALA A 65 -7.55 -0.67 -5.88
CA ALA A 65 -9.00 -0.76 -5.83
C ALA A 65 -9.53 -0.55 -4.39
N ASN A 66 -8.92 -1.19 -3.39
CA ASN A 66 -9.31 -1.00 -2.00
C ASN A 66 -9.08 0.43 -1.49
N ALA A 67 -8.03 1.11 -1.95
CA ALA A 67 -7.77 2.51 -1.61
C ALA A 67 -8.85 3.43 -2.24
N ALA A 68 -9.21 3.18 -3.49
CA ALA A 68 -10.29 3.91 -4.17
C ALA A 68 -11.66 3.66 -3.52
N LEU A 69 -11.93 2.42 -3.08
CA LEU A 69 -13.13 2.10 -2.30
C LEU A 69 -13.18 2.89 -0.98
N GLN A 70 -12.05 3.01 -0.28
CA GLN A 70 -11.97 3.80 0.94
C GLN A 70 -12.21 5.29 0.68
N ALA A 71 -11.65 5.82 -0.41
CA ALA A 71 -11.91 7.18 -0.85
C ALA A 71 -13.41 7.39 -1.14
N GLY A 72 -14.06 6.49 -1.88
CA GLY A 72 -15.51 6.52 -2.10
C GLY A 72 -16.32 6.42 -0.80
N LYS A 73 -15.95 5.52 0.11
CA LYS A 73 -16.60 5.37 1.43
C LYS A 73 -16.52 6.64 2.29
N SER A 74 -15.43 7.41 2.18
CA SER A 74 -15.27 8.65 2.94
C SER A 74 -16.31 9.72 2.59
N VAL A 75 -16.86 9.67 1.37
CA VAL A 75 -17.87 10.63 0.90
C VAL A 75 -19.32 10.14 0.99
N MET A 76 -19.54 8.84 1.21
CA MET A 76 -20.88 8.25 1.37
C MET A 76 -21.82 8.95 2.36
N PRO A 77 -21.39 9.39 3.57
CA PRO A 77 -22.30 10.07 4.50
C PRO A 77 -22.76 11.43 3.96
N TYR A 78 -21.91 12.14 3.23
CA TYR A 78 -22.26 13.43 2.64
C TYR A 78 -23.15 13.26 1.41
N VAL A 79 -22.91 12.21 0.63
CA VAL A 79 -23.79 11.81 -0.45
C VAL A 79 -25.19 11.46 0.09
N ALA A 80 -25.28 10.77 1.24
CA ALA A 80 -26.54 10.50 1.92
C ALA A 80 -27.21 11.78 2.47
N ASP A 81 -26.44 12.72 3.04
CA ASP A 81 -26.95 14.04 3.47
C ASP A 81 -27.59 14.81 2.31
N CYS A 82 -26.93 14.83 1.14
CA CYS A 82 -27.48 15.44 -0.06
C CYS A 82 -28.83 14.82 -0.43
N GLY A 83 -28.96 13.49 -0.32
CA GLY A 83 -30.21 12.77 -0.55
C GLY A 83 -31.32 13.12 0.46
N VAL A 84 -30.99 13.20 1.76
CA VAL A 84 -31.94 13.62 2.81
C VAL A 84 -32.42 15.06 2.60
N ARG A 85 -31.53 15.93 2.08
CA ARG A 85 -31.84 17.33 1.78
C ARG A 85 -32.53 17.53 0.43
N GLY A 86 -32.74 16.45 -0.34
CA GLY A 86 -33.33 16.52 -1.69
C GLY A 86 -32.47 17.28 -2.69
N LEU A 87 -31.17 17.36 -2.48
CA LEU A 87 -30.23 18.08 -3.34
C LEU A 87 -29.62 17.16 -4.38
N ALA A 88 -29.42 17.71 -5.59
CA ALA A 88 -28.71 17.00 -6.63
C ALA A 88 -27.22 16.86 -6.32
N LEU A 89 -26.69 15.65 -6.53
CA LEU A 89 -25.28 15.31 -6.57
C LEU A 89 -24.64 15.94 -7.81
N ILE A 90 -23.45 16.48 -7.61
CA ILE A 90 -22.64 17.12 -8.65
C ILE A 90 -21.44 16.21 -8.91
N PHE A 91 -21.16 15.96 -10.18
CA PHE A 91 -20.02 15.14 -10.59
C PHE A 91 -18.69 15.82 -10.22
N PRO A 92 -17.63 15.07 -9.85
CA PRO A 92 -16.32 15.65 -9.56
C PRO A 92 -15.81 16.53 -10.71
N ALA A 93 -15.18 17.65 -10.35
CA ALA A 93 -14.67 18.61 -11.32
C ALA A 93 -13.57 18.02 -12.22
N GLY A 94 -12.81 17.04 -11.72
CA GLY A 94 -11.83 16.29 -12.49
C GLY A 94 -11.99 14.78 -12.33
N SER A 95 -11.83 14.05 -13.44
CA SER A 95 -11.93 12.59 -13.45
C SER A 95 -10.89 11.89 -12.56
N THR A 96 -9.74 12.51 -12.31
CA THR A 96 -8.69 11.94 -11.42
C THR A 96 -8.34 12.87 -10.27
N ALA A 97 -8.43 14.19 -10.46
CA ALA A 97 -8.16 15.16 -9.41
C ALA A 97 -9.27 15.25 -8.36
N GLY A 98 -10.47 14.72 -8.66
CA GLY A 98 -11.65 14.91 -7.82
C GLY A 98 -12.08 16.38 -7.82
N GLY A 99 -12.38 16.91 -6.63
CA GLY A 99 -12.83 18.29 -6.45
C GLY A 99 -14.27 18.53 -6.90
N GLY A 100 -14.75 19.76 -6.70
CA GLY A 100 -16.18 20.08 -6.86
C GLY A 100 -16.99 19.60 -5.65
N ASN A 101 -17.98 20.39 -5.25
CA ASN A 101 -18.84 20.04 -4.12
C ASN A 101 -19.62 18.76 -4.46
N ILE A 102 -19.85 17.89 -3.48
CA ILE A 102 -20.69 16.70 -3.66
C ILE A 102 -22.13 17.08 -4.01
N CYS A 103 -22.68 18.12 -3.37
CA CYS A 103 -23.94 18.76 -3.74
C CYS A 103 -23.90 20.25 -3.35
N SER A 104 -24.91 21.02 -3.76
CA SER A 104 -25.00 22.45 -3.46
C SER A 104 -24.83 22.74 -1.96
N ASN A 105 -23.83 23.56 -1.61
CA ASN A 105 -23.52 23.93 -0.23
C ASN A 105 -23.21 22.72 0.69
N SER A 106 -22.65 21.62 0.17
CA SER A 106 -22.15 20.53 1.01
C SER A 106 -20.92 20.93 1.82
N GLY A 107 -20.09 21.85 1.31
CA GLY A 107 -18.78 22.18 1.90
C GLY A 107 -17.78 21.02 1.88
N VAL A 108 -18.11 19.94 1.18
CA VAL A 108 -17.31 18.72 1.07
C VAL A 108 -17.10 18.39 -0.39
N TYR A 109 -15.85 18.10 -0.71
CA TYR A 109 -15.37 17.87 -2.06
C TYR A 109 -15.12 16.40 -2.34
N TRP A 110 -15.21 16.01 -3.61
CA TRP A 110 -14.77 14.70 -4.06
C TRP A 110 -13.27 14.52 -3.83
N PRO A 111 -12.82 13.36 -3.29
CA PRO A 111 -11.42 13.12 -3.03
C PRO A 111 -10.63 12.96 -4.33
N ALA A 112 -9.34 13.27 -4.28
CA ALA A 112 -8.45 13.06 -5.40
C ALA A 112 -8.11 11.57 -5.55
N LEU A 113 -8.14 11.06 -6.78
CA LEU A 113 -7.77 9.70 -7.17
C LEU A 113 -6.40 9.62 -7.85
N ASN A 114 -5.74 10.74 -8.13
CA ASN A 114 -4.38 10.79 -8.67
C ASN A 114 -3.27 10.64 -7.59
N THR A 115 -3.54 9.89 -6.51
CA THR A 115 -2.55 9.61 -5.45
C THR A 115 -1.72 8.36 -5.76
N SER A 116 -0.60 8.17 -5.05
CA SER A 116 0.22 6.95 -5.17
C SER A 116 -0.59 5.67 -4.90
N SER A 117 -1.56 5.75 -3.98
CA SER A 117 -2.42 4.64 -3.56
C SER A 117 -3.56 4.35 -4.53
N THR A 118 -3.93 5.28 -5.41
CA THR A 118 -5.05 5.17 -6.35
C THR A 118 -4.62 5.39 -7.81
N SER A 119 -3.33 5.30 -8.09
CA SER A 119 -2.77 5.51 -9.43
C SER A 119 -3.39 4.59 -10.48
N GLY A 120 -4.00 5.19 -11.51
CA GLY A 120 -4.75 4.48 -12.55
C GLY A 120 -6.26 4.39 -12.28
N CYS A 121 -6.75 5.01 -11.20
CA CYS A 121 -8.17 5.15 -10.92
C CYS A 121 -8.73 6.48 -11.43
N TRP A 122 -10.00 6.50 -11.83
CA TRP A 122 -10.71 7.66 -12.36
C TRP A 122 -12.22 7.54 -12.18
N TYR A 123 -12.87 8.68 -11.99
CA TYR A 123 -14.31 8.84 -12.00
C TYR A 123 -14.83 8.79 -13.44
N LYS A 124 -15.87 7.98 -13.66
CA LYS A 124 -16.62 7.94 -14.91
C LYS A 124 -18.11 8.14 -14.62
N GLN A 125 -18.72 9.05 -15.38
CA GLN A 125 -20.16 9.13 -15.46
C GLN A 125 -20.65 8.03 -16.42
N ILE A 126 -21.37 7.04 -15.91
CA ILE A 126 -22.08 6.10 -16.78
C ILE A 126 -23.37 6.82 -17.18
N GLY A 127 -23.52 7.07 -18.48
CA GLY A 127 -24.58 7.91 -19.03
C GLY A 127 -25.97 7.58 -18.48
N SER A 128 -26.83 8.61 -18.42
CA SER A 128 -28.24 8.48 -18.10
C SER A 128 -28.98 7.80 -19.26
N ALA A 129 -29.08 6.47 -19.24
CA ALA A 129 -29.92 5.71 -20.18
C ALA A 129 -31.43 5.77 -19.83
N ASN A 130 -31.78 6.47 -18.74
CA ASN A 130 -33.12 6.94 -18.40
C ASN A 130 -32.95 8.22 -17.54
N PRO A 131 -33.93 9.14 -17.53
CA PRO A 131 -33.87 10.43 -16.83
C PRO A 131 -33.81 10.34 -15.29
N ASP A 132 -33.85 9.14 -14.72
CA ASP A 132 -34.03 8.90 -13.27
C ASP A 132 -32.75 8.43 -12.54
N TRP A 133 -31.60 8.32 -13.20
CA TRP A 133 -30.39 7.76 -12.57
C TRP A 133 -29.10 8.48 -13.00
N THR A 134 -28.33 8.98 -12.03
CA THR A 134 -26.92 9.36 -12.20
C THR A 134 -26.04 8.32 -11.52
N TYR A 135 -25.36 7.50 -12.33
CA TYR A 135 -24.38 6.53 -11.87
C TYR A 135 -22.98 7.13 -12.01
N PHE A 136 -22.21 7.19 -10.92
CA PHE A 136 -20.78 7.47 -10.98
C PHE A 136 -20.02 6.22 -10.57
N GLU A 137 -19.06 5.82 -11.38
CA GLU A 137 -18.22 4.66 -11.09
C GLU A 137 -16.79 5.15 -10.85
N ILE A 138 -16.13 4.55 -9.87
CA ILE A 138 -14.69 4.68 -9.71
C ILE A 138 -14.07 3.49 -10.44
N LEU A 139 -13.55 3.74 -11.63
CA LEU A 139 -12.82 2.73 -12.36
C LEU A 139 -11.39 2.75 -11.86
N CYS A 140 -10.86 1.58 -11.58
CA CYS A 140 -9.44 1.33 -11.36
C CYS A 140 -9.03 0.24 -12.39
N PRO A 141 -7.78 -0.24 -12.38
CA PRO A 141 -7.44 -1.50 -13.07
C PRO A 141 -8.38 -2.70 -12.78
N GLY A 142 -9.24 -2.62 -11.76
CA GLY A 142 -10.53 -3.33 -11.67
C GLY A 142 -11.68 -2.35 -11.37
N ASN A 143 -12.95 -2.73 -11.56
CA ASN A 143 -14.08 -1.80 -11.45
C ASN A 143 -14.68 -1.69 -10.03
N ILE A 144 -15.04 -0.47 -9.59
CA ILE A 144 -15.77 -0.21 -8.34
C ILE A 144 -16.95 0.72 -8.65
N ALA A 145 -18.17 0.20 -8.59
CA ALA A 145 -19.37 1.00 -8.84
C ALA A 145 -19.98 1.51 -7.53
N ILE A 146 -20.30 2.82 -7.50
CA ILE A 146 -21.12 3.42 -6.44
C ILE A 146 -22.47 3.73 -7.09
N GLN A 147 -23.56 3.10 -6.65
CA GLN A 147 -24.89 3.36 -7.22
C GLN A 147 -25.74 4.17 -6.24
N CYS A 148 -26.20 5.32 -6.71
CA CYS A 148 -27.24 6.08 -6.05
C CYS A 148 -28.58 5.73 -6.65
N ALA A 149 -29.51 5.20 -5.84
CA ALA A 149 -30.89 5.03 -6.27
C ALA A 149 -31.66 6.34 -6.11
N GLY A 150 -32.34 6.79 -7.16
CA GLY A 150 -33.30 7.89 -7.10
C GLY A 150 -34.70 7.39 -7.44
N THR A 151 -35.73 7.84 -6.72
CA THR A 151 -37.13 7.64 -7.08
C THR A 151 -37.75 8.95 -7.54
N GLY A 152 -37.79 9.19 -8.86
CA GLY A 152 -38.87 9.92 -9.52
C GLY A 152 -38.64 11.34 -10.06
N GLN A 153 -38.82 11.43 -11.39
CA GLN A 153 -39.60 12.42 -12.17
C GLN A 153 -38.93 13.67 -12.78
N TRP A 154 -39.20 13.78 -14.08
CA TRP A 154 -38.93 14.85 -15.04
C TRP A 154 -39.18 16.27 -14.50
N GLY A 155 -38.17 17.12 -14.66
CA GLY A 155 -38.30 18.57 -14.55
C GLY A 155 -38.07 19.16 -13.15
N GLY A 156 -37.72 18.34 -12.16
CA GLY A 156 -37.37 18.80 -10.80
C GLY A 156 -36.05 18.20 -10.31
N ASN A 157 -35.16 19.04 -9.81
CA ASN A 157 -33.79 18.73 -9.41
C ASN A 157 -33.72 17.98 -8.06
N SER A 158 -34.64 17.06 -7.79
CA SER A 158 -34.83 16.47 -6.45
C SER A 158 -34.39 15.02 -6.41
N GLN A 159 -33.14 14.80 -5.96
CA GLN A 159 -32.56 13.46 -5.81
C GLN A 159 -32.82 12.92 -4.39
N SER A 160 -34.06 12.56 -4.09
CA SER A 160 -34.36 11.84 -2.85
C SER A 160 -34.24 10.34 -3.09
N GLY A 161 -33.15 9.73 -2.64
CA GLY A 161 -33.01 8.28 -2.62
C GLY A 161 -31.69 7.79 -2.01
N ASN A 162 -31.69 6.52 -1.58
CA ASN A 162 -30.58 5.92 -0.84
C ASN A 162 -29.40 5.61 -1.78
N CYS A 163 -28.23 6.17 -1.47
CA CYS A 163 -26.98 5.77 -2.12
C CYS A 163 -26.37 4.55 -1.44
N ILE A 164 -26.12 3.50 -2.22
CA ILE A 164 -25.57 2.24 -1.74
C ILE A 164 -24.38 1.80 -2.59
N LEU A 165 -23.38 1.19 -1.96
CA LEU A 165 -22.28 0.54 -2.69
C LEU A 165 -22.80 -0.80 -3.21
N THR A 166 -23.12 -0.89 -4.50
CA THR A 166 -23.86 -2.04 -5.06
C THR A 166 -23.00 -3.07 -5.73
N SER A 167 -21.78 -2.73 -6.21
CA SER A 167 -20.86 -3.76 -6.69
C SER A 167 -19.40 -3.32 -6.68
N VAL A 168 -18.55 -4.17 -6.09
CA VAL A 168 -17.10 -4.17 -6.32
C VAL A 168 -16.82 -5.34 -7.26
N THR A 169 -16.94 -5.12 -8.57
CA THR A 169 -16.61 -6.13 -9.58
C THR A 169 -15.14 -5.99 -9.98
N TYR A 170 -14.29 -6.83 -9.39
CA TYR A 170 -12.94 -7.03 -9.89
C TYR A 170 -13.03 -7.71 -11.26
N THR A 171 -13.00 -6.94 -12.35
CA THR A 171 -12.60 -7.49 -13.64
C THR A 171 -11.10 -7.73 -13.54
N SER A 172 -10.69 -8.97 -13.31
CA SER A 172 -9.29 -9.35 -13.52
C SER A 172 -8.88 -8.94 -14.93
N PRO A 173 -7.62 -8.54 -15.18
CA PRO A 173 -7.12 -8.43 -16.54
C PRO A 173 -7.35 -9.78 -17.22
N THR A 174 -8.15 -9.80 -18.28
CA THR A 174 -8.21 -10.94 -19.19
C THR A 174 -6.87 -10.96 -19.92
N TRP A 175 -6.02 -11.91 -19.58
CA TRP A 175 -4.88 -12.27 -20.43
C TRP A 175 -5.39 -12.92 -21.71
#